data_AF-A0A1U7NRZ6-F1
#
_entry.id   AF-A0A1U7NRZ6-F1
#
_cell.length_a   1.000
_cell.length_b   1.000
_cell.length_c   1.000
_cell.angle_alpha   90.00
_cell.angle_beta   90.00
_cell.angle_gamma   90.00
#
_symmetry.space_group_name_H-M   'P 1'
#
loop_
_entity.id
_entity.type
_entity.pdbx_description
1 polymer ?
#
loop_
_entity_poly.entity_id
_entity_poly.type
_entity_poly.pdbx_seq_one_letter_code
_entity_poly.pdbx_strand_id
1 'polypeptide(L)' 'MAIHTHPYPLLFASLGGVHLYSFPSPDRDWDLRRGHLLPLRGVPGLGKLGETHELACDDGPSSLI' A
#
# COMPACT_ATOMS: atom_id res chain seq x y z
N MET A 1 -3.13 9.30 1.51
CA MET A 1 -4.08 8.98 2.61
C MET A 1 -3.83 7.60 3.21
N ALA A 2 -3.74 6.51 2.43
CA ALA A 2 -3.62 5.12 2.91
C ALA A 2 -2.50 4.82 3.95
N ILE A 3 -1.37 5.54 3.93
CA ILE A 3 -0.28 5.37 4.91
C ILE A 3 -0.75 5.61 6.35
N HIS A 4 -1.60 6.62 6.55
CA HIS A 4 -2.07 7.01 7.88
C HIS A 4 -3.22 6.12 8.37
N THR A 5 -3.83 5.34 7.47
CA THR A 5 -4.99 4.51 7.77
C THR A 5 -4.61 3.12 8.27
N HIS A 6 -3.36 2.69 8.07
CA HIS A 6 -2.93 1.36 8.50
C HIS A 6 -2.70 1.32 10.02
N PRO A 7 -3.23 0.32 10.74
CA PRO A 7 -3.19 0.28 12.21
C PRO A 7 -1.81 -0.02 12.80
N TYR A 8 -0.86 -0.47 11.97
CA TYR A 8 0.49 -0.82 12.39
C TYR A 8 1.51 0.20 11.87
N PRO A 9 2.54 0.55 12.68
CA PRO A 9 3.51 1.56 12.30
C PRO A 9 4.28 1.11 11.05
N LEU A 10 4.49 2.06 10.13
CA LEU A 10 5.27 1.86 8.92
C LEU A 10 6.75 1.71 9.27
N LEU A 11 7.36 0.60 8.85
CA LEU A 11 8.79 0.35 9.04
C LEU A 11 9.61 0.83 7.84
N PHE A 12 9.15 0.52 6.62
CA PHE A 12 9.77 0.97 5.38
C PHE A 12 8.76 0.98 4.22
N ALA A 13 9.09 1.72 3.18
CA ALA A 13 8.39 1.70 1.90
C ALA A 13 9.41 1.70 0.76
N SER A 14 9.14 0.94 -0.29
CA SER A 14 9.93 0.92 -1.52
C SER A 14 9.07 1.31 -2.72
N LEU A 15 9.69 2.07 -3.62
CA LEU A 15 9.12 2.40 -4.92
C LEU A 15 9.46 1.28 -5.91
N GLY A 16 8.49 0.87 -6.70
CA GLY A 16 8.64 -0.14 -7.75
C GLY A 16 7.98 0.32 -9.05
N GLY A 17 7.84 -0.63 -9.97
CA GLY A 17 7.06 -0.44 -11.19
C GLY A 17 7.85 0.14 -12.35
N VAL A 18 7.12 0.49 -13.42
CA VAL A 18 7.66 0.99 -14.69
C VAL A 18 8.42 2.31 -14.55
N HIS A 19 8.19 3.04 -13.46
CA HIS A 19 8.93 4.25 -13.06
C HIS A 19 10.42 3.99 -12.83
N LEU A 20 10.82 2.76 -12.47
CA LEU A 20 12.23 2.37 -12.35
C LEU A 20 12.89 2.02 -13.69
N TYR A 21 12.09 1.83 -14.75
CA TYR A 21 12.55 1.32 -16.05
C TYR A 21 12.43 2.32 -17.20
N SER A 22 12.21 3.62 -16.89
CA SER A 22 12.23 4.72 -17.87
C SER A 22 11.28 4.52 -19.06
N PHE A 23 10.15 3.85 -18.86
CA PHE A 23 9.04 3.85 -19.81
C PHE A 23 8.03 4.92 -19.39
N PRO A 24 8.14 6.16 -19.89
CA PRO A 24 7.22 7.23 -19.54
C PRO A 24 5.85 6.89 -20.12
N SER A 25 4.86 6.76 -19.25
CA SER A 25 3.46 6.68 -19.65
C SER A 25 2.69 7.59 -18.68
N PRO A 26 1.96 8.60 -19.22
CA PRO A 26 1.42 9.71 -18.43
C PRO A 26 0.34 9.29 -17.41
N ASP A 27 -0.30 8.13 -17.62
CA ASP A 27 -1.39 7.63 -16.77
C ASP A 27 -0.95 6.53 -15.79
N ARG A 28 0.36 6.39 -15.52
CA ARG A 28 0.87 5.29 -14.69
C ARG A 28 0.90 5.64 -13.22
N ASP A 29 0.09 4.92 -12.46
CA ASP A 29 0.13 4.90 -11.00
C ASP A 29 1.52 4.53 -10.46
N TRP A 30 1.82 4.97 -9.24
CA TRP A 30 3.03 4.58 -8.53
C TRP A 30 2.84 3.26 -7.79
N ASP A 31 3.63 2.25 -8.15
CA ASP A 31 3.72 1.01 -7.39
C ASP A 31 4.53 1.21 -6.10
N LEU A 32 3.87 1.15 -4.95
CA LEU A 32 4.50 1.25 -3.64
C LEU A 32 4.33 -0.06 -2.86
N ARG A 33 5.45 -0.66 -2.44
CA ARG A 33 5.45 -1.76 -1.46
C ARG A 33 5.80 -1.22 -0.07
N ARG A 34 5.11 -1.70 0.96
CA ARG A 34 5.26 -1.22 2.35
C ARG A 34 5.40 -2.39 3.31
N GLY A 35 6.22 -2.21 4.35
CA GLY A 35 6.34 -3.13 5.47
C GLY A 35 5.88 -2.45 6.76
N HIS A 36 5.01 -3.10 7.52
CA HIS A 36 4.52 -2.62 8.81
C HIS A 36 4.92 -3.58 9.94
N LEU A 37 5.18 -3.04 11.13
CA LEU A 37 5.58 -3.86 12.29
C LEU A 37 4.37 -4.52 12.94
N LEU A 38 4.30 -5.85 12.88
CA LEU A 38 3.23 -6.62 13.50
C LEU A 38 3.55 -6.87 14.99
N PRO A 39 2.61 -6.63 15.92
CA PRO A 39 2.80 -6.99 17.31
C PRO A 39 2.93 -8.52 17.45
N LEU A 40 3.72 -8.99 18.43
CA LEU A 40 4.07 -10.40 18.60
C LEU A 40 2.84 -11.34 18.68
N ARG A 41 1.75 -10.90 19.34
CA ARG A 41 0.47 -11.63 19.42
C ARG A 41 -0.22 -11.85 18.06
N GLY A 42 0.20 -11.10 17.05
CA GLY A 42 -0.31 -11.17 15.68
C GLY A 42 0.49 -12.07 14.77
N VAL A 43 1.61 -12.62 15.25
CA VAL A 43 2.37 -13.60 14.48
C VAL A 43 1.53 -14.86 14.31
N PRO A 44 1.40 -15.40 13.07
CA PRO A 44 0.70 -16.65 12.83
C PRO A 44 1.16 -17.75 13.78
N GLY A 45 0.21 -18.38 14.49
CA GLY A 45 0.49 -19.42 15.49
C GLY A 45 0.63 -18.93 16.94
N LEU A 46 0.69 -17.60 17.19
CA LEU A 46 0.72 -17.01 18.54
C LEU A 46 -0.57 -16.28 18.94
N GLY A 47 -1.56 -16.22 18.05
CA GLY A 47 -2.87 -15.60 18.26
C GLY A 47 -3.62 -15.40 16.93
N LYS A 48 -4.91 -15.02 17.00
CA LYS A 48 -5.70 -14.67 15.80
C LYS A 48 -5.67 -13.15 15.61
N LEU A 49 -5.25 -12.68 14.43
CA LEU A 49 -5.26 -11.28 14.03
C LEU A 49 -6.02 -11.11 12.71
N GLY A 50 -6.40 -9.87 12.36
CA GLY A 50 -6.92 -9.57 11.03
C GLY A 50 -5.85 -9.82 9.96
N GLU A 51 -6.23 -10.46 8.86
CA GLU A 51 -5.29 -10.96 7.85
C GLU A 51 -4.99 -9.89 6.79
N THR A 52 -6.02 -9.43 6.09
CA THR A 52 -5.88 -8.48 4.97
C THR A 52 -6.67 -7.21 5.26
N HIS A 53 -6.04 -6.05 5.08
CA HIS A 53 -6.70 -4.76 5.06
C HIS A 53 -6.65 -4.19 3.64
N GLU A 54 -7.82 -4.01 3.03
CA GLU A 54 -7.95 -3.40 1.71
C GLU A 54 -8.51 -1.98 1.85
N LEU A 55 -7.91 -1.03 1.15
CA LEU A 55 -8.32 0.36 1.11
C LEU A 55 -8.32 0.80 -0.35
N ALA A 56 -9.49 1.12 -0.89
CA ALA A 56 -9.61 1.77 -2.18
C ALA A 56 -9.72 3.29 -1.97
N CYS A 57 -9.04 4.06 -2.84
CA CYS A 57 -9.33 5.48 -2.97
C CYS A 57 -10.35 5.62 -4.10
N ASP A 58 -11.49 6.26 -3.84
CA ASP A 58 -12.39 6.68 -4.91
C ASP A 58 -11.72 7.83 -5.65
N ASP A 59 -11.10 7.52 -6.79
CA ASP A 59 -10.72 8.54 -7.75
C ASP A 59 -12.04 8.95 -8.41
N GLY A 60 -12.58 10.10 -7.99
CA GLY A 60 -13.84 10.65 -8.53
C GLY A 60 -13.88 10.60 -10.06
N PRO A 61 -15.08 10.60 -10.68
CA PRO A 61 -15.24 10.25 -12.09
C PRO A 61 -14.22 11.02 -12.93
N SER A 62 -13.43 10.28 -13.70
CA SER A 62 -12.44 10.83 -14.62
C SER A 62 -13.18 11.70 -15.64
N SER A 63 -13.45 12.95 -15.26
CA SER A 63 -14.06 13.95 -16.11
C SER A 63 -12.91 14.67 -16.77
N LEU A 64 -12.55 14.24 -17.97
CA LEU A 64 -12.08 15.11 -19.05
C LEU A 64 -11.84 14.26 -20.31
N ILE A 65 -12.66 14.58 -21.33
CA ILE A 65 -12.51 14.39 -22.79
C ILE A 65 -12.39 12.98 -23.37
#